data_AF-A0A640TAP9-F1
#
_entry.id   AF-A0A640TAP9-F1
#
_cell.length_a   1.000
_cell.length_b   1.000
_cell.length_c   1.000
_cell.angle_alpha   90.00
_cell.angle_beta   90.00
_cell.angle_gamma   90.00
#
_symmetry.space_group_name_H-M   'P 1'
#
loop_
_entity.id
_entity.type
_entity.pdbx_description
1 polymer ?
#
loop_
_entity_poly.entity_id
_entity_poly.type
_entity_poly.pdbx_seq_one_letter_code
_entity_poly.pdbx_strand_id
1 'polypeptide(L)'
;MDPLTARHLATHYGSLSFDIARLDSEDPALGERIHPDGPEIRAQVVYAPDHEWAETVDDVLRRRTTLTVRGLGTDEVRAGARDLLVQKD
;
A
#
# COMPACT_ATOMS: atom_id res chain seq x y z
N MET A 1 12.50 1.20 -6.46
CA MET A 1 11.22 0.56 -6.83
C MET A 1 11.37 -0.53 -7.90
N ASP A 2 10.72 -1.68 -7.68
CA ASP A 2 10.62 -2.80 -8.63
C ASP A 2 9.71 -2.48 -9.85
N PRO A 3 9.99 -2.99 -11.07
CA PRO A 3 9.19 -2.69 -12.27
C PRO A 3 7.71 -3.12 -12.21
N LEU A 4 7.37 -4.21 -11.51
CA LEU A 4 5.97 -4.61 -11.33
C LEU A 4 5.24 -3.64 -10.41
N THR A 5 5.89 -3.18 -9.34
CA THR A 5 5.36 -2.09 -8.49
C THR A 5 5.13 -0.83 -9.31
N ALA A 6 6.15 -0.38 -10.06
CA ALA A 6 6.07 0.86 -10.81
C ALA A 6 4.92 0.84 -11.82
N ARG A 7 4.77 -0.27 -12.56
CA ARG A 7 3.66 -0.44 -13.50
C ARG A 7 2.30 -0.49 -12.80
N HIS A 8 2.20 -1.19 -11.67
CA HIS A 8 0.98 -1.24 -10.87
C HIS A 8 0.58 0.17 -10.40
N LEU A 9 1.50 0.91 -9.76
CA LEU A 9 1.22 2.26 -9.29
C LEU A 9 0.81 3.19 -10.45
N ALA A 10 1.53 3.17 -11.56
CA ALA A 10 1.19 3.98 -12.74
C ALA A 10 -0.21 3.65 -13.31
N THR A 11 -0.60 2.38 -13.28
CA THR A 11 -1.89 1.92 -13.82
C THR A 11 -3.06 2.26 -12.90
N HIS A 12 -2.87 2.18 -11.58
CA HIS A 12 -3.94 2.36 -10.60
C HIS A 12 -4.06 3.79 -10.07
N TYR A 13 -2.95 4.53 -9.98
CA TYR A 13 -2.90 5.88 -9.40
C TYR A 13 -2.66 6.97 -10.46
N GLY A 14 -2.30 6.60 -11.69
CA GLY A 14 -1.97 7.58 -12.73
C GLY A 14 -0.86 8.50 -12.28
N SER A 15 -1.03 9.82 -12.42
CA SER A 15 -0.03 10.81 -11.99
C SER A 15 0.25 10.80 -10.48
N LEU A 16 -0.67 10.32 -9.65
CA LEU A 16 -0.47 10.24 -8.19
C LEU A 16 0.56 9.18 -7.80
N SER A 17 0.98 8.31 -8.74
CA SER A 17 2.05 7.34 -8.48
C SER A 17 3.37 8.01 -8.07
N PHE A 18 3.61 9.26 -8.47
CA PHE A 18 4.81 9.99 -8.08
C PHE A 18 4.82 10.34 -6.59
N ASP A 19 3.66 10.63 -6.00
CA ASP A 19 3.56 10.91 -4.56
C ASP A 19 3.86 9.64 -3.75
N ILE A 20 3.37 8.49 -4.21
CA ILE A 20 3.64 7.19 -3.58
C ILE A 20 5.12 6.80 -3.75
N ALA A 21 5.70 7.03 -4.94
CA ALA A 21 7.12 6.77 -5.18
C ALA A 21 8.04 7.69 -4.35
N ARG A 22 7.59 8.92 -4.05
CA ARG A 22 8.32 9.82 -3.15
C ARG A 22 8.36 9.26 -1.73
N LEU A 23 7.30 8.64 -1.23
CA LEU A 23 7.30 8.00 0.09
C LEU A 23 8.36 6.88 0.18
N ASP A 24 8.51 6.04 -0.84
CA ASP A 24 9.59 5.03 -0.95
C ASP A 24 10.99 5.69 -0.92
N SER A 25 11.14 6.85 -1.58
CA SER A 25 12.42 7.57 -1.56
C SER A 25 12.76 8.21 -0.21
N GLU A 26 11.75 8.60 0.57
CA GLU A 26 11.90 9.22 1.89
C GLU A 26 12.11 8.17 2.99
N ASP A 27 11.38 7.06 2.90
CA ASP A 27 11.55 5.88 3.75
C ASP A 27 11.54 4.60 2.88
N PRO A 28 12.72 4.02 2.60
CA PRO A 28 12.84 2.80 1.81
C PRO A 28 12.08 1.59 2.38
N ALA A 29 11.77 1.57 3.68
CA ALA A 29 10.94 0.51 4.25
C ALA A 29 9.50 0.55 3.72
N LEU A 30 9.03 1.71 3.25
CA LEU A 30 7.73 1.85 2.58
C LEU A 30 7.71 1.26 1.16
N GLY A 31 8.88 1.02 0.57
CA GLY A 31 9.03 0.31 -0.70
C GLY A 31 8.83 -1.21 -0.60
N GLU A 32 8.78 -1.77 0.61
CA GLU A 32 8.59 -3.21 0.83
C GLU A 32 7.20 -3.68 0.41
N ARG A 33 7.13 -4.92 -0.09
CA ARG A 33 5.87 -5.58 -0.43
C ARG A 33 4.98 -5.72 0.80
N ILE A 34 3.68 -5.49 0.63
CA ILE A 34 2.68 -5.85 1.64
C ILE A 34 2.54 -7.38 1.70
N HIS A 35 2.55 -8.04 0.55
CA HIS A 35 2.51 -9.49 0.40
C HIS A 35 3.44 -9.91 -0.74
N PRO A 36 4.23 -11.00 -0.62
CA PRO A 36 5.21 -11.41 -1.64
C PRO A 36 4.58 -11.65 -3.03
N ASP A 37 3.34 -12.14 -3.08
CA ASP A 37 2.61 -12.42 -4.33
C ASP A 37 1.84 -11.21 -4.91
N GLY A 38 1.95 -10.03 -4.29
CA GLY A 38 1.25 -8.80 -4.72
C GLY A 38 2.22 -7.71 -5.20
N PRO A 39 1.84 -6.86 -6.16
CA PRO A 39 2.63 -5.70 -6.53
C PRO A 39 2.52 -4.53 -5.54
N GLU A 40 1.65 -4.62 -4.53
CA GLU A 40 1.40 -3.53 -3.61
C GLU A 40 2.51 -3.39 -2.55
N ILE A 41 2.83 -2.14 -2.23
CA ILE A 41 3.88 -1.78 -1.28
C ILE A 41 3.32 -1.00 -0.09
N ARG A 42 4.06 -1.03 1.02
CA ARG A 42 3.68 -0.37 2.28
C ARG A 42 3.37 1.12 2.12
N ALA A 43 4.00 1.80 1.18
CA ALA A 43 3.70 3.20 0.83
C ALA A 43 2.21 3.43 0.52
N GLN A 44 1.52 2.48 -0.13
CA GLN A 44 0.08 2.60 -0.40
C GLN A 44 -0.76 2.56 0.89
N VAL A 45 -0.31 1.83 1.92
CA VAL A 45 -1.00 1.75 3.22
C VAL A 45 -0.96 3.10 3.93
N VAL A 46 0.21 3.75 3.95
CA VAL A 46 0.37 5.04 4.64
C VAL A 46 -0.17 6.22 3.82
N TYR A 47 -0.24 6.09 2.49
CA TYR A 47 -0.82 7.11 1.60
C TYR A 47 -2.34 7.19 1.74
N ALA A 48 -3.00 6.04 1.88
CA ALA A 48 -4.46 5.91 1.77
C ALA A 48 -5.28 6.74 2.79
N PRO A 49 -4.91 6.85 4.08
CA PRO A 49 -5.68 7.66 5.04
C PRO A 49 -5.77 9.14 4.65
N ASP A 50 -4.64 9.72 4.22
CA ASP A 50 -4.55 11.16 3.97
C ASP A 50 -5.10 11.57 2.59
N HIS A 51 -5.08 10.64 1.63
CA HIS A 51 -5.36 10.96 0.23
C HIS A 51 -6.56 10.20 -0.35
N GLU A 52 -6.99 9.11 0.29
CA GLU A 52 -8.03 8.22 -0.25
C GLU A 52 -9.17 7.92 0.74
N TRP A 53 -9.24 8.68 1.85
CA TRP A 53 -10.24 8.52 2.92
C TRP A 53 -10.34 7.08 3.44
N ALA A 54 -9.20 6.41 3.61
CA ALA A 54 -9.17 5.07 4.21
C ALA A 54 -9.09 5.18 5.73
N GLU A 55 -10.16 4.78 6.43
CA GLU A 55 -10.23 4.85 7.90
C GLU A 55 -9.95 3.50 8.58
N THR A 56 -9.96 2.42 7.81
CA THR A 56 -9.79 1.06 8.33
C THR A 56 -8.80 0.25 7.50
N VAL A 57 -8.24 -0.79 8.12
CA VAL A 57 -7.42 -1.80 7.42
C VAL A 57 -8.18 -2.42 6.25
N ASP A 58 -9.51 -2.59 6.35
CA ASP A 58 -10.30 -3.16 5.25
C ASP A 58 -10.47 -2.17 4.10
N ASP A 59 -10.55 -0.86 4.35
CA ASP A 59 -10.50 0.16 3.29
C ASP A 59 -9.24 0.00 2.45
N VAL A 60 -8.08 -0.09 3.11
CA VAL A 60 -6.80 -0.26 2.44
C VAL A 60 -6.73 -1.60 1.71
N LEU A 61 -6.92 -2.71 2.42
CA LEU A 61 -6.62 -4.04 1.90
C LEU A 61 -7.68 -4.59 0.94
N ARG A 62 -8.94 -4.20 1.07
CA ARG A 62 -10.02 -4.65 0.18
C ARG A 62 -10.27 -3.67 -0.95
N ARG A 63 -10.35 -2.36 -0.65
CA ARG A 63 -10.85 -1.36 -1.61
C ARG A 63 -9.74 -0.61 -2.36
N ARG A 64 -8.60 -0.32 -1.73
CA ARG A 64 -7.49 0.44 -2.36
C ARG A 64 -6.42 -0.44 -3.01
N THR A 65 -6.17 -1.62 -2.47
CA THR A 65 -5.10 -2.53 -2.94
C THR A 65 -5.62 -3.86 -3.50
N THR A 66 -6.90 -4.18 -3.31
CA THR A 66 -7.54 -5.45 -3.71
C THR A 66 -6.94 -6.73 -3.13
N LEU A 67 -5.95 -6.66 -2.24
CA LEU A 67 -5.27 -7.80 -1.62
C LEU A 67 -6.26 -8.78 -1.00
N THR A 68 -7.26 -8.28 -0.28
CA THR A 68 -8.31 -9.12 0.32
C THR A 68 -9.13 -9.86 -0.73
N VAL A 69 -9.50 -9.18 -1.83
CA VAL A 69 -10.32 -9.79 -2.89
C VAL A 69 -9.55 -10.89 -3.63
N ARG A 70 -8.22 -10.75 -3.72
CA ARG A 70 -7.32 -11.74 -4.32
C ARG A 70 -6.90 -12.86 -3.37
N GLY A 71 -7.43 -12.89 -2.14
CA GLY A 71 -7.10 -13.91 -1.14
C GLY A 71 -5.73 -13.69 -0.45
N LEU A 72 -5.11 -12.52 -0.64
CA LEU A 72 -3.80 -12.15 -0.09
C LEU A 72 -3.90 -11.38 1.24
N GLY A 73 -5.11 -11.08 1.71
CA GLY A 73 -5.36 -10.37 2.96
C GLY A 73 -5.32 -11.27 4.19
N THR A 74 -4.22 -12.01 4.39
CA THR A 74 -3.99 -12.89 5.55
C THR A 74 -3.98 -12.12 6.86
N ASP A 75 -4.07 -12.82 7.99
CA ASP A 75 -4.01 -12.19 9.32
C ASP A 75 -2.69 -11.44 9.54
N GLU A 76 -1.57 -11.97 9.03
CA GLU A 76 -0.26 -11.32 9.06
C GLU A 76 -0.25 -10.03 8.25
N VAL A 77 -0.77 -10.04 7.02
CA VAL A 77 -0.89 -8.84 6.18
C VAL A 77 -1.79 -7.79 6.84
N ARG A 78 -2.89 -8.22 7.46
CA ARG A 78 -3.80 -7.34 8.20
C ARG A 78 -3.14 -6.73 9.44
N ALA A 79 -2.32 -7.50 10.15
CA ALA A 79 -1.55 -7.02 11.29
C ALA A 79 -0.52 -5.98 10.84
N GLY A 80 0.30 -6.29 9.84
CA GLY A 80 1.31 -5.36 9.32
C GLY A 80 0.71 -4.05 8.79
N ALA A 81 -0.43 -4.12 8.10
CA ALA A 81 -1.14 -2.91 7.66
C ALA A 81 -1.65 -2.09 8.85
N ARG A 82 -2.15 -2.72 9.92
CA ARG A 82 -2.56 -2.03 11.15
C ARG A 82 -1.39 -1.33 11.81
N ASP A 83 -0.26 -2.01 11.93
CA ASP A 83 0.93 -1.48 12.60
C ASP A 83 1.47 -0.22 11.88
N LEU A 84 1.43 -0.20 10.54
CA LEU A 84 1.78 0.97 9.74
C LEU A 84 0.83 2.15 9.96
N LEU A 85 -0.47 1.88 10.07
CA LEU A 85 -1.47 2.93 10.29
C LEU A 85 -1.34 3.55 11.69
N VAL A 86 -1.01 2.76 12.70
CA VAL A 86 -0.80 3.25 14.07
C VAL A 86 0.48 4.07 14.21
N GLN A 87 1.54 3.72 13.47
CA GLN A 87 2.83 4.44 13.52
C GLN A 87 2.81 5.82 12.84
N LYS A 88 1.74 6.13 12.10
CA LYS A 88 1.60 7.38 11.35
C LYS A 88 1.02 8.54 12.20
N ASP A 89 0.43 8.24 13.36
CA ASP A 89 -0.10 9.21 14.33
C ASP A 89 0.97 9.64 15.35
#